data_AF-A0A443SDG0-F1
#
_entry.id   AF-A0A443SDG0-F1
#
_cell.length_a   1.000
_cell.length_b   1.000
_cell.length_c   1.000
_cell.angle_alpha   90.00
_cell.angle_beta   90.00
_cell.angle_gamma   90.00
#
_symmetry.space_group_name_H-M   'P 1'
#
loop_
_entity.id
_entity.type
_entity.pdbx_description
1 polymer ?
#
loop_
_entity_poly.entity_id
_entity_poly.type
_entity_poly.pdbx_seq_one_letter_code
_entity_poly.pdbx_strand_id
1 'polypeptide(L)'
;MESNIFCQTTENQFENQNKQRIRKGLCLFILNINYEGDMKRDGAEKDLTRITEVFTALDYDIVYLRDLQSSQFMHCLAQEISGARESDQALFIFISTHSDLKSIWTVDKGHVLLVDIYKEISDSKIPALRHIPKVLIIQGCRGDALPLRSLNSMRDILVVFNRECNDAKFDLNANTYYVTLCNKIRALNDTELFNILRKVESLLCNERRYSFRTDAIGLYKLIYLNDSSRFEFRDDCYDFKNNRKGICIVINNFSFKNTTQIDSSLRDMIFLCETFKSISYTVIPKINLNKEEIFRLFENIKRREEFENFYCVTVMILCSANKNQMNCILDNNGEAIPMEVIIEKCPKVQSQPSLIFIQAMERVN
;
A
#
# COMPACT_ATOMS: atom_id res chain seq x y z
N MET A 1 -35.21 17.70 -26.37
CA MET A 1 -34.89 18.57 -25.22
C MET A 1 -33.54 18.12 -24.73
N GLU A 2 -32.53 18.93 -25.02
CA GLU A 2 -31.13 18.66 -24.72
C GLU A 2 -30.93 18.64 -23.20
N SER A 3 -30.50 17.50 -22.68
CA SER A 3 -30.08 17.34 -21.29
C SER A 3 -28.72 18.00 -21.11
N ASN A 4 -28.67 19.09 -20.36
CA ASN A 4 -27.44 19.76 -19.94
C ASN A 4 -26.53 18.79 -19.16
N ILE A 5 -25.46 18.33 -19.82
CA ILE A 5 -24.35 17.60 -19.20
C ILE A 5 -23.51 18.64 -18.46
N PHE A 6 -23.55 18.63 -17.12
CA PHE A 6 -22.59 19.41 -16.32
C PHE A 6 -21.28 18.60 -16.20
N CYS A 7 -20.42 18.71 -17.21
CA CYS A 7 -19.02 18.32 -17.12
C CYS A 7 -18.24 19.57 -16.66
N GLN A 8 -17.80 19.60 -15.42
CA GLN A 8 -16.92 20.65 -14.92
C GLN A 8 -15.50 20.08 -14.76
N THR A 9 -14.63 20.39 -15.71
CA THR A 9 -13.19 20.41 -15.48
C THR A 9 -12.86 21.65 -14.66
N THR A 10 -12.31 21.48 -13.46
CA THR A 10 -11.83 22.60 -12.64
C THR A 10 -10.50 23.13 -13.20
N GLU A 11 -10.58 24.08 -14.13
CA GLU A 11 -9.47 24.98 -14.45
C GLU A 11 -9.28 25.97 -13.30
N ASN A 12 -8.41 25.63 -12.33
CA ASN A 12 -8.02 26.61 -11.31
C ASN A 12 -6.97 27.57 -11.88
N GLN A 13 -7.42 28.81 -12.10
CA GLN A 13 -6.59 30.00 -12.26
C GLN A 13 -5.85 30.30 -10.95
N PHE A 14 -4.59 29.88 -10.85
CA PHE A 14 -3.58 30.55 -10.05
C PHE A 14 -2.34 30.68 -10.91
N GLU A 15 -2.14 31.89 -11.46
CA GLU A 15 -0.91 32.28 -12.13
C GLU A 15 0.26 32.17 -11.16
N ASN A 16 1.12 31.17 -11.36
CA ASN A 16 2.53 31.23 -11.01
C ASN A 16 3.35 30.27 -11.89
N GLN A 17 3.92 30.85 -12.94
CA GLN A 17 5.19 30.49 -13.60
C GLN A 17 5.47 29.01 -13.95
N ASN A 18 5.23 28.66 -15.21
CA ASN A 18 6.05 27.78 -16.08
C ASN A 18 6.78 26.59 -15.40
N LYS A 19 6.03 25.68 -14.78
CA LYS A 19 6.34 24.24 -14.85
C LYS A 19 5.13 23.56 -15.48
N GLN A 20 5.29 22.93 -16.65
CA GLN A 20 4.28 21.98 -17.13
C GLN A 20 4.08 20.94 -16.03
N ARG A 21 2.91 20.96 -15.40
CA ARG A 21 2.57 20.03 -14.33
C ARG A 21 2.50 18.62 -14.93
N ILE A 22 3.41 17.75 -14.51
CA ILE A 22 3.40 16.35 -14.93
C ILE A 22 2.30 15.67 -14.12
N ARG A 23 1.21 15.29 -14.79
CA ARG A 23 0.13 14.54 -14.14
C ARG A 23 0.61 13.12 -13.79
N LYS A 24 0.19 12.61 -12.64
CA LYS A 24 0.45 11.22 -12.21
C LYS A 24 -0.58 10.24 -12.74
N GLY A 25 -1.75 10.69 -13.17
CA GLY A 25 -2.76 9.81 -13.73
C GLY A 25 -4.15 10.42 -13.68
N LEU A 26 -5.15 9.57 -13.90
CA LEU A 26 -6.56 9.95 -13.87
C LEU A 26 -7.20 9.53 -12.54
N CYS A 27 -8.07 10.39 -12.01
CA CYS A 27 -8.92 10.08 -10.87
C CYS A 27 -10.37 10.44 -11.22
N LEU A 28 -11.18 9.43 -11.49
CA LEU A 28 -12.61 9.57 -11.77
C LEU A 28 -13.38 9.43 -10.46
N PHE A 29 -14.28 10.37 -10.18
CA PHE A 29 -15.28 10.23 -9.12
C PHE A 29 -16.69 10.23 -9.71
N ILE A 30 -17.35 9.08 -9.61
CA ILE A 30 -18.72 8.87 -10.08
C ILE A 30 -19.65 8.89 -8.86
N LEU A 31 -20.57 9.84 -8.85
CA LEU A 31 -21.42 10.11 -7.70
C LEU A 31 -22.89 10.18 -8.10
N ASN A 32 -23.66 9.18 -7.69
CA ASN A 32 -25.11 9.15 -7.86
C ASN A 32 -25.77 9.50 -6.53
N ILE A 33 -26.55 10.59 -6.51
CA ILE A 33 -27.19 11.17 -5.32
C ILE A 33 -28.68 11.28 -5.51
N ASN A 34 -29.11 11.82 -6.65
CA ASN A 34 -30.49 12.23 -6.87
C ASN A 34 -31.30 11.11 -7.53
N TYR A 35 -31.68 10.12 -6.73
CA TYR A 35 -32.62 9.08 -7.15
C TYR A 35 -34.05 9.57 -7.03
N GLU A 36 -34.94 9.09 -7.89
CA GLU A 36 -36.37 9.31 -7.72
C GLU A 36 -36.89 8.67 -6.43
N GLY A 37 -37.69 9.40 -5.66
CA GLY A 37 -38.27 8.96 -4.38
C GLY A 37 -37.36 9.24 -3.17
N ASP A 38 -37.61 8.55 -2.06
CA ASP A 38 -36.94 8.80 -0.76
C ASP A 38 -35.54 8.16 -0.65
N MET A 39 -34.86 7.95 -1.78
CA MET A 39 -33.56 7.25 -1.87
C MET A 39 -32.38 8.19 -2.08
N LYS A 40 -32.60 9.49 -1.85
CA LYS A 40 -31.57 10.52 -1.99
C LYS A 40 -30.42 10.29 -1.01
N ARG A 41 -29.18 10.50 -1.48
CA ARG A 41 -27.95 10.28 -0.68
C ARG A 41 -27.35 11.60 -0.20
N ASP A 42 -27.99 12.24 0.76
CA ASP A 42 -27.54 13.52 1.31
C ASP A 42 -26.16 13.40 1.98
N GLY A 43 -25.26 14.37 1.72
CA GLY A 43 -23.95 14.47 2.37
C GLY A 43 -22.79 13.88 1.57
N ALA A 44 -23.07 13.21 0.45
CA ALA A 44 -22.04 12.64 -0.42
C ALA A 44 -21.23 13.72 -1.18
N GLU A 45 -21.70 14.97 -1.24
CA GLU A 45 -20.97 16.10 -1.80
C GLU A 45 -19.68 16.44 -1.02
N LYS A 46 -19.66 16.15 0.29
CA LYS A 46 -18.44 16.31 1.12
C LYS A 46 -17.31 15.40 0.63
N ASP A 47 -17.65 14.22 0.10
CA ASP A 47 -16.69 13.27 -0.45
C ASP A 47 -16.00 13.81 -1.71
N LEU A 48 -16.77 14.44 -2.60
CA LEU A 48 -16.24 15.04 -3.83
C LEU A 48 -15.20 16.11 -3.50
N THR A 49 -15.54 17.02 -2.59
CA THR A 49 -14.65 18.10 -2.19
C THR A 49 -13.34 17.51 -1.67
N ARG A 50 -13.42 16.50 -0.79
CA ARG A 50 -12.24 15.93 -0.15
C ARG A 50 -11.38 15.11 -1.10
N ILE A 51 -11.98 14.30 -1.97
CA ILE A 51 -11.26 13.54 -3.01
C ILE A 51 -10.57 14.50 -3.97
N THR A 52 -11.29 15.52 -4.46
CA THR A 52 -10.75 16.52 -5.38
C THR A 52 -9.54 17.22 -4.75
N GLU A 53 -9.66 17.68 -3.52
CA GLU A 53 -8.55 18.31 -2.79
C GLU A 53 -7.32 17.39 -2.67
N VAL A 54 -7.51 16.14 -2.23
CA VAL A 54 -6.38 15.21 -2.00
C VAL A 54 -5.74 14.82 -3.32
N PHE A 55 -6.52 14.31 -4.28
CA PHE A 55 -5.98 13.77 -5.52
C PHE A 55 -5.46 14.87 -6.45
N THR A 56 -6.03 16.09 -6.39
CA THR A 56 -5.38 17.24 -7.02
C THR A 56 -4.03 17.50 -6.36
N ALA A 57 -3.90 17.49 -5.03
CA ALA A 57 -2.60 17.67 -4.39
C ALA A 57 -1.58 16.54 -4.67
N LEU A 58 -2.07 15.37 -5.11
CA LEU A 58 -1.26 14.24 -5.58
C LEU A 58 -0.96 14.30 -7.10
N ASP A 59 -1.29 15.40 -7.77
CA ASP A 59 -1.08 15.60 -9.22
C ASP A 59 -1.89 14.66 -10.13
N TYR A 60 -3.06 14.20 -9.70
CA TYR A 60 -4.01 13.52 -10.59
C TYR A 60 -4.93 14.51 -11.30
N ASP A 61 -5.24 14.22 -12.56
CA ASP A 61 -6.31 14.90 -13.28
C ASP A 61 -7.65 14.34 -12.77
N ILE A 62 -8.48 15.21 -12.19
CA ILE A 62 -9.76 14.83 -11.58
C ILE A 62 -10.87 14.96 -12.61
N VAL A 63 -11.68 13.90 -12.73
CA VAL A 63 -12.91 13.90 -13.51
C VAL A 63 -14.07 13.59 -12.58
N TYR A 64 -15.11 14.42 -12.63
CA TYR A 64 -16.31 14.23 -11.82
C TYR A 64 -17.51 13.93 -12.71
N LEU A 65 -18.19 12.82 -12.44
CA LEU A 65 -19.41 12.42 -13.12
C LEU A 65 -20.53 12.30 -12.09
N ARG A 66 -21.65 13.00 -12.33
CA ARG A 66 -22.77 13.07 -11.39
C ARG A 66 -24.04 12.48 -12.00
N ASP A 67 -24.79 11.74 -11.17
CA ASP A 67 -26.16 11.31 -11.46
C ASP A 67 -26.30 10.66 -12.85
N LEU A 68 -25.42 9.69 -13.14
CA LEU A 68 -25.40 9.00 -14.44
C LEU A 68 -26.61 8.08 -14.58
N GLN A 69 -27.24 8.12 -15.77
CA GLN A 69 -28.25 7.16 -16.18
C GLN A 69 -27.61 5.86 -16.69
N SER A 70 -28.38 4.77 -16.70
CA SER A 70 -27.91 3.45 -17.17
C SER A 70 -27.38 3.48 -18.60
N SER A 71 -28.05 4.24 -19.48
CA SER A 71 -27.68 4.43 -20.89
C SER A 71 -26.37 5.18 -21.09
N GLN A 72 -25.94 5.95 -20.09
CA GLN A 72 -24.78 6.84 -20.17
C GLN A 72 -23.56 6.26 -19.46
N PHE A 73 -23.77 5.49 -18.38
CA PHE A 73 -22.71 5.14 -17.43
C PHE A 73 -21.46 4.56 -18.09
N MET A 74 -21.61 3.48 -18.87
CA MET A 74 -20.49 2.79 -19.51
C MET A 74 -19.83 3.66 -20.58
N HIS A 75 -20.63 4.47 -21.29
CA HIS A 75 -20.11 5.37 -22.31
C HIS A 75 -19.25 6.48 -21.69
N CYS A 76 -19.76 7.15 -20.65
CA CYS A 76 -18.99 8.17 -19.93
C CYS A 76 -17.73 7.57 -19.29
N LEU A 77 -17.83 6.41 -18.64
CA LEU A 77 -16.66 5.72 -18.09
C LEU A 77 -15.60 5.47 -19.18
N ALA A 78 -16.00 4.89 -20.31
CA ALA A 78 -15.09 4.58 -21.42
C ALA A 78 -14.48 5.85 -22.04
N GLN A 79 -15.28 6.91 -22.20
CA GLN A 79 -14.83 8.19 -22.73
C GLN A 79 -13.75 8.81 -21.83
N GLU A 80 -13.99 8.87 -20.52
CA GLU A 80 -13.05 9.52 -19.59
C GLU A 80 -11.75 8.72 -19.43
N ILE A 81 -11.83 7.39 -19.32
CA ILE A 81 -10.62 6.55 -19.21
C ILE A 81 -9.83 6.49 -20.54
N SER A 82 -10.45 6.79 -21.69
CA SER A 82 -9.73 6.88 -22.97
C SER A 82 -8.71 8.03 -23.00
N GLY A 83 -8.85 9.00 -22.10
CA GLY A 83 -7.86 10.06 -21.89
C GLY A 83 -6.59 9.60 -21.17
N ALA A 84 -6.47 8.32 -20.79
CA ALA A 84 -5.28 7.77 -20.16
C ALA A 84 -4.07 7.83 -21.10
N ARG A 85 -2.91 8.19 -20.54
CA ARG A 85 -1.63 8.30 -21.25
C ARG A 85 -0.69 7.21 -20.78
N GLU A 86 0.25 6.80 -21.62
CA GLU A 86 1.31 5.84 -21.24
C GLU A 86 2.20 6.36 -20.10
N SER A 87 2.23 7.68 -19.89
CA SER A 87 2.94 8.32 -18.77
C SER A 87 2.20 8.25 -17.44
N ASP A 88 0.91 7.85 -17.45
CA ASP A 88 0.12 7.78 -16.24
C ASP A 88 0.57 6.60 -15.36
N GLN A 89 0.63 6.85 -14.07
CA GLN A 89 1.17 5.95 -13.05
C GLN A 89 0.09 5.16 -12.32
N ALA A 90 -1.16 5.61 -12.37
CA ALA A 90 -2.32 4.89 -11.85
C ALA A 90 -3.63 5.45 -12.43
N LEU A 91 -4.68 4.63 -12.37
CA LEU A 91 -6.06 5.05 -12.56
C LEU A 91 -6.83 4.84 -11.26
N PHE A 92 -7.43 5.89 -10.74
CA PHE A 92 -8.37 5.83 -9.61
C PHE A 92 -9.79 6.00 -10.12
N ILE A 93 -10.69 5.12 -9.67
CA ILE A 93 -12.12 5.24 -9.92
C ILE A 93 -12.82 5.08 -8.58
N PHE A 94 -13.42 6.16 -8.12
CA PHE A 94 -14.28 6.20 -6.95
C PHE A 94 -15.74 6.14 -7.42
N ILE A 95 -16.53 5.22 -6.88
CA ILE A 95 -17.96 5.11 -7.22
C ILE A 95 -18.77 5.15 -5.93
N SER A 96 -19.59 6.20 -5.79
CA SER A 96 -20.50 6.39 -4.66
C SER A 96 -21.94 6.25 -5.18
N THR A 97 -22.62 5.16 -4.83
CA THR A 97 -23.94 4.83 -5.38
C THR A 97 -24.70 3.82 -4.51
N HIS A 98 -26.00 3.64 -4.76
CA HIS A 98 -26.71 2.42 -4.33
C HIS A 98 -26.24 1.22 -5.16
N SER A 99 -26.27 0.01 -4.60
CA SER A 99 -25.82 -1.18 -5.32
C SER A 99 -26.50 -2.44 -4.82
N ASP A 100 -26.46 -3.47 -5.67
CA ASP A 100 -26.86 -4.84 -5.34
C ASP A 100 -25.65 -5.78 -5.32
N LEU A 101 -25.93 -7.06 -5.11
CA LEU A 101 -24.97 -8.16 -5.14
C LEU A 101 -24.06 -8.21 -6.37
N LYS A 102 -24.41 -7.69 -7.55
CA LYS A 102 -23.54 -7.80 -8.75
C LYS A 102 -23.50 -6.53 -9.61
N SER A 103 -24.24 -5.50 -9.21
CA SER A 103 -24.47 -4.30 -10.00
C SER A 103 -24.46 -3.08 -9.10
N ILE A 104 -24.17 -1.94 -9.70
CA ILE A 104 -24.44 -0.62 -9.13
C ILE A 104 -25.72 -0.05 -9.75
N TRP A 105 -26.41 0.80 -9.01
CA TRP A 105 -27.61 1.48 -9.49
C TRP A 105 -27.22 2.79 -10.18
N THR A 106 -28.02 3.15 -11.16
CA THR A 106 -28.02 4.48 -11.79
C THR A 106 -29.26 5.26 -11.34
N VAL A 107 -29.27 6.58 -11.55
CA VAL A 107 -30.33 7.43 -10.99
C VAL A 107 -31.72 7.17 -11.58
N ASP A 108 -31.75 6.60 -12.79
CA ASP A 108 -32.93 6.10 -13.52
C ASP A 108 -33.40 4.71 -13.05
N LYS A 109 -32.92 4.22 -11.90
CA LYS A 109 -33.19 2.87 -11.36
C LYS A 109 -32.71 1.73 -12.28
N GLY A 110 -31.84 2.05 -13.24
CA GLY A 110 -31.13 1.04 -14.01
C GLY A 110 -29.97 0.42 -13.23
N HIS A 111 -29.38 -0.62 -13.81
CA HIS A 111 -28.29 -1.37 -13.18
C HIS A 111 -27.12 -1.51 -14.15
N VAL A 112 -25.91 -1.30 -13.64
CA VAL A 112 -24.66 -1.55 -14.36
C VAL A 112 -23.93 -2.70 -13.67
N LEU A 113 -23.63 -3.77 -14.41
CA LEU A 113 -22.95 -4.93 -13.84
C LEU A 113 -21.49 -4.59 -13.54
N LEU A 114 -21.02 -4.96 -12.34
CA LEU A 114 -19.62 -4.76 -11.94
C LEU A 114 -18.64 -5.44 -12.90
N VAL A 115 -19.04 -6.58 -13.47
CA VAL A 115 -18.21 -7.31 -14.44
C VAL A 115 -17.94 -6.49 -15.71
N ASP A 116 -18.87 -5.63 -16.11
CA ASP A 116 -18.69 -4.81 -17.32
C ASP A 116 -17.79 -3.62 -17.02
N ILE A 117 -17.87 -3.03 -15.83
CA ILE A 117 -16.91 -2.04 -15.33
C ILE A 117 -15.50 -2.63 -15.32
N TYR A 118 -15.33 -3.84 -14.79
CA TYR A 118 -14.03 -4.50 -14.73
C TYR A 118 -13.44 -4.79 -16.12
N LYS A 119 -14.27 -5.20 -17.08
CA LYS A 119 -13.84 -5.38 -18.47
C LYS A 119 -13.40 -4.06 -19.09
N GLU A 120 -14.13 -2.97 -18.81
CA GLU A 120 -13.82 -1.66 -19.40
C GLU A 120 -12.48 -1.09 -18.90
N ILE A 121 -12.07 -1.45 -17.69
CA ILE A 121 -10.76 -1.02 -17.13
C ILE A 121 -9.62 -2.03 -17.36
N SER A 122 -9.86 -3.07 -18.15
CA SER A 122 -8.87 -4.10 -18.42
C SER A 122 -7.76 -3.61 -19.37
N ASP A 123 -6.61 -4.28 -19.35
CA ASP A 123 -5.46 -3.96 -20.20
C ASP A 123 -5.78 -3.96 -21.70
N SER A 124 -6.77 -4.75 -22.14
CA SER A 124 -7.19 -4.78 -23.55
C SER A 124 -8.04 -3.56 -23.93
N LYS A 125 -8.74 -2.96 -22.98
CA LYS A 125 -9.57 -1.75 -23.18
C LYS A 125 -8.79 -0.47 -22.96
N ILE A 126 -7.80 -0.49 -22.06
CA ILE A 126 -6.92 0.66 -21.80
C ILE A 126 -5.44 0.23 -21.95
N PRO A 127 -4.94 0.03 -23.17
CA PRO A 127 -3.57 -0.43 -23.39
C PRO A 127 -2.51 0.50 -22.77
N ALA A 128 -2.79 1.81 -22.72
CA ALA A 128 -1.92 2.81 -22.11
C ALA A 128 -1.63 2.55 -20.62
N LEU A 129 -2.52 1.84 -19.92
CA LEU A 129 -2.38 1.49 -18.51
C LEU A 129 -2.04 0.01 -18.32
N ARG A 130 -1.56 -0.69 -19.34
CA ARG A 130 -1.16 -2.09 -19.20
C ARG A 130 -0.04 -2.21 -18.16
N HIS A 131 -0.19 -3.14 -17.22
CA HIS A 131 0.70 -3.28 -16.07
C HIS A 131 0.70 -2.10 -15.09
N ILE A 132 -0.11 -1.07 -15.28
CA ILE A 132 -0.27 0.07 -14.38
C ILE A 132 -1.48 -0.19 -13.45
N PRO A 133 -1.40 0.16 -12.15
CA PRO A 133 -2.46 -0.13 -11.19
C PRO A 133 -3.76 0.61 -11.52
N LYS A 134 -4.87 -0.13 -11.57
CA LYS A 134 -6.22 0.42 -11.57
C LYS A 134 -6.87 0.18 -10.22
N VAL A 135 -7.16 1.25 -9.50
CA VAL A 135 -7.76 1.21 -8.16
C VAL A 135 -9.22 1.62 -8.28
N LEU A 136 -10.12 0.69 -7.97
CA LEU A 136 -11.57 0.87 -8.01
C LEU A 136 -12.14 0.79 -6.59
N ILE A 137 -12.66 1.91 -6.08
CA ILE A 137 -13.17 2.01 -4.72
C ILE A 137 -14.67 2.34 -4.77
N ILE A 138 -15.50 1.36 -4.40
CA ILE A 138 -16.95 1.42 -4.54
C ILE A 138 -17.60 1.47 -3.15
N GLN A 139 -18.24 2.60 -2.86
CA GLN A 139 -19.14 2.76 -1.73
C GLN A 139 -20.57 2.45 -2.16
N GLY A 140 -21.09 1.33 -1.66
CA GLY A 140 -22.44 0.86 -1.95
C GLY A 140 -22.84 -0.38 -1.14
N CYS A 141 -24.12 -0.72 -1.14
CA CYS A 141 -24.63 -1.92 -0.48
C CYS A 141 -24.11 -3.19 -1.18
N ARG A 142 -23.34 -4.03 -0.49
CA ARG A 142 -23.12 -5.40 -0.97
C ARG A 142 -23.15 -6.43 0.15
N GLY A 143 -24.06 -7.40 0.00
CA GLY A 143 -24.01 -8.71 0.64
C GLY A 143 -23.13 -9.67 -0.17
N ASP A 144 -22.84 -10.85 0.39
CA ASP A 144 -21.86 -11.81 -0.11
C ASP A 144 -22.03 -12.16 -1.60
N ALA A 145 -21.08 -11.74 -2.45
CA ALA A 145 -21.08 -12.06 -3.87
C ALA A 145 -19.76 -12.66 -4.35
N LEU A 146 -19.93 -13.63 -5.26
CA LEU A 146 -18.96 -14.54 -5.88
C LEU A 146 -17.50 -14.03 -5.96
N PRO A 147 -16.52 -14.92 -5.72
CA PRO A 147 -15.10 -14.59 -5.84
C PRO A 147 -14.78 -14.13 -7.26
N LEU A 148 -14.09 -12.99 -7.38
CA LEU A 148 -13.62 -12.38 -8.64
C LEU A 148 -12.62 -13.26 -9.41
N ARG A 149 -12.28 -14.43 -8.86
CA ARG A 149 -11.37 -15.44 -9.39
C ARG A 149 -11.83 -16.07 -10.73
N SER A 150 -13.07 -15.86 -11.17
CA SER A 150 -13.53 -16.31 -12.50
C SER A 150 -13.12 -15.38 -13.65
N LEU A 151 -12.49 -14.23 -13.37
CA LEU A 151 -12.03 -13.27 -14.37
C LEU A 151 -10.54 -13.49 -14.68
N ASN A 152 -10.24 -14.62 -15.31
CA ASN A 152 -8.88 -15.16 -15.53
C ASN A 152 -7.90 -14.26 -16.34
N SER A 153 -8.34 -13.10 -16.84
CA SER A 153 -7.53 -12.19 -17.68
C SER A 153 -7.18 -10.86 -17.01
N MET A 154 -7.61 -10.60 -15.78
CA MET A 154 -7.41 -9.31 -15.11
C MET A 154 -6.16 -9.31 -14.23
N ARG A 155 -5.40 -8.22 -14.26
CA ARG A 155 -4.16 -8.00 -13.49
C ARG A 155 -4.05 -6.54 -13.09
N ASP A 156 -3.21 -6.26 -12.09
CA ASP A 156 -2.90 -4.92 -11.59
C ASP A 156 -4.16 -4.12 -11.16
N ILE A 157 -5.17 -4.81 -10.61
CA ILE A 157 -6.42 -4.19 -10.16
C ILE A 157 -6.56 -4.34 -8.65
N LEU A 158 -6.80 -3.21 -7.97
CA LEU A 158 -7.22 -3.18 -6.57
C LEU A 158 -8.69 -2.82 -6.52
N VAL A 159 -9.53 -3.70 -6.00
CA VAL A 159 -10.96 -3.40 -5.79
C VAL A 159 -11.23 -3.30 -4.31
N VAL A 160 -11.77 -2.17 -3.87
CA VAL A 160 -12.20 -1.94 -2.50
C VAL A 160 -13.70 -1.68 -2.50
N PHE A 161 -14.41 -2.48 -1.73
CA PHE A 161 -15.83 -2.30 -1.45
C PHE A 161 -16.02 -1.90 0.00
N ASN A 162 -16.76 -0.83 0.23
CA ASN A 162 -17.25 -0.47 1.55
C ASN A 162 -18.77 -0.30 1.51
N ARG A 163 -19.43 -0.86 2.52
CA ARG A 163 -20.87 -0.71 2.74
C ARG A 163 -21.06 0.00 4.06
N GLU A 164 -21.83 1.09 4.05
CA GLU A 164 -22.28 1.72 5.28
C GLU A 164 -23.42 0.90 5.90
N CYS A 165 -23.28 0.60 7.18
CA CYS A 165 -24.20 -0.16 8.00
C CYS A 165 -24.77 0.78 9.06
N ASN A 166 -26.09 0.82 9.20
CA ASN A 166 -26.78 1.68 10.17
C ASN A 166 -26.64 3.19 9.89
N ASP A 167 -26.81 3.62 8.65
CA ASP A 167 -26.90 5.03 8.23
C ASP A 167 -27.76 5.90 9.16
N ALA A 168 -28.90 5.38 9.63
CA ALA A 168 -29.81 6.05 10.55
C ALA A 168 -29.22 6.39 11.94
N LYS A 169 -28.03 5.88 12.31
CA LYS A 169 -27.41 6.08 13.64
C LYS A 169 -26.28 7.09 13.67
N PHE A 170 -25.84 7.63 12.53
CA PHE A 170 -24.66 8.48 12.47
C PHE A 170 -25.00 9.92 12.03
N ASP A 171 -24.34 10.89 12.65
CA ASP A 171 -24.48 12.32 12.34
C ASP A 171 -24.04 12.60 10.89
N LEU A 172 -24.82 13.41 10.17
CA LEU A 172 -24.48 13.98 8.84
C LEU A 172 -23.12 14.71 8.83
N ASN A 173 -22.60 15.08 9.99
CA ASN A 173 -21.29 15.71 10.15
C ASN A 173 -20.14 14.75 10.43
N ALA A 174 -20.40 13.47 10.70
CA ALA A 174 -19.34 12.49 10.89
C ALA A 174 -18.61 12.21 9.56
N ASN A 175 -17.29 12.03 9.63
CA ASN A 175 -16.49 11.72 8.44
C ASN A 175 -16.97 10.42 7.80
N THR A 176 -17.16 10.45 6.48
CA THR A 176 -17.47 9.27 5.67
C THR A 176 -16.23 8.40 5.49
N TYR A 177 -16.39 7.24 4.85
CA TYR A 177 -15.26 6.42 4.41
C TYR A 177 -14.28 7.20 3.53
N TYR A 178 -14.76 7.89 2.47
CA TYR A 178 -13.87 8.62 1.55
C TYR A 178 -13.14 9.77 2.23
N VAL A 179 -13.82 10.52 3.11
CA VAL A 179 -13.17 11.58 3.89
C VAL A 179 -12.10 10.99 4.81
N THR A 180 -12.41 9.87 5.49
CA THR A 180 -11.45 9.20 6.38
C THR A 180 -10.25 8.64 5.62
N LEU A 181 -10.48 8.03 4.46
CA LEU A 181 -9.42 7.55 3.56
C LEU A 181 -8.51 8.70 3.13
N CYS A 182 -9.09 9.79 2.62
CA CYS A 182 -8.37 10.98 2.21
C CYS A 182 -7.53 11.59 3.35
N ASN A 183 -8.08 11.63 4.57
CA ASN A 183 -7.36 12.10 5.75
C ASN A 183 -6.16 11.21 6.07
N LYS A 184 -6.29 9.89 5.94
CA LYS A 184 -5.18 8.95 6.16
C LYS A 184 -4.16 8.97 5.04
N ILE A 185 -4.56 9.14 3.78
CA ILE A 185 -3.63 9.35 2.65
C ILE A 185 -2.73 10.56 2.91
N ARG A 186 -3.31 11.68 3.36
CA ARG A 186 -2.52 12.87 3.73
C ARG A 186 -1.62 12.63 4.94
N ALA A 187 -2.15 12.02 6.00
CA ALA A 187 -1.42 11.82 7.25
C ALA A 187 -0.33 10.73 7.16
N LEU A 188 -0.47 9.79 6.24
CA LEU A 188 0.41 8.64 6.02
C LEU A 188 0.98 8.68 4.60
N ASN A 189 1.39 9.86 4.14
CA ASN A 189 1.89 10.11 2.79
C ASN A 189 3.05 9.18 2.37
N ASP A 190 3.84 8.71 3.33
CA ASP A 190 4.97 7.79 3.13
C ASP A 190 4.60 6.30 3.26
N THR A 191 3.31 5.98 3.34
CA THR A 191 2.80 4.60 3.53
C THR A 191 2.15 4.10 2.24
N GLU A 192 2.33 2.81 1.95
CA GLU A 192 1.68 2.19 0.80
C GLU A 192 0.15 2.08 0.99
N LEU A 193 -0.58 2.18 -0.11
CA LEU A 193 -2.04 2.36 -0.15
C LEU A 193 -2.79 1.22 0.53
N PHE A 194 -2.36 -0.04 0.40
CA PHE A 194 -3.03 -1.17 1.01
C PHE A 194 -3.00 -1.08 2.54
N ASN A 195 -1.87 -0.70 3.15
CA ASN A 195 -1.72 -0.43 4.58
C ASN A 195 -2.58 0.75 5.03
N ILE A 196 -2.67 1.81 4.23
CA ILE A 196 -3.58 2.93 4.49
C ILE A 196 -5.02 2.43 4.52
N LEU A 197 -5.43 1.64 3.52
CA LEU A 197 -6.77 1.05 3.44
C LEU A 197 -7.06 0.15 4.66
N ARG A 198 -6.15 -0.75 5.02
CA ARG A 198 -6.28 -1.61 6.21
C ARG A 198 -6.45 -0.81 7.50
N LYS A 199 -5.75 0.32 7.63
CA LYS A 199 -5.88 1.20 8.79
C LYS A 199 -7.22 1.93 8.81
N VAL A 200 -7.73 2.36 7.65
CA VAL A 200 -9.07 2.94 7.51
C VAL A 200 -10.15 1.90 7.84
N GLU A 201 -10.04 0.70 7.27
CA GLU A 201 -10.93 -0.43 7.53
C GLU A 201 -10.97 -0.77 9.03
N SER A 202 -9.81 -0.86 9.68
CA SER A 202 -9.70 -1.16 11.11
C SER A 202 -10.37 -0.09 11.98
N LEU A 203 -10.17 1.19 11.67
CA LEU A 203 -10.78 2.30 12.42
C LEU A 203 -12.30 2.27 12.32
N LEU A 204 -12.82 2.13 11.10
CA LEU A 204 -14.26 2.20 10.84
C LEU A 204 -15.02 0.90 11.19
N CYS A 205 -14.32 -0.24 11.21
CA CYS A 205 -14.86 -1.49 11.73
C CYS A 205 -15.09 -1.41 13.25
N ASN A 206 -14.18 -0.76 14.00
CA ASN A 206 -14.35 -0.54 15.44
C ASN A 206 -15.58 0.32 15.75
N GLU A 207 -15.91 1.27 14.87
CA GLU A 207 -17.12 2.10 14.95
C GLU A 207 -18.40 1.33 14.57
N ARG A 208 -18.29 0.10 14.03
CA ARG A 208 -19.38 -0.73 13.49
C ARG A 208 -20.24 -0.02 12.43
N ARG A 209 -19.67 0.99 11.78
CA ARG A 209 -20.34 1.82 10.78
C ARG A 209 -20.21 1.26 9.37
N TYR A 210 -19.16 0.51 9.09
CA TYR A 210 -18.91 -0.01 7.75
C TYR A 210 -18.52 -1.48 7.77
N SER A 211 -18.89 -2.20 6.70
CA SER A 211 -18.30 -3.49 6.34
C SER A 211 -17.44 -3.34 5.08
N PHE A 212 -16.36 -4.10 5.00
CA PHE A 212 -15.33 -3.95 3.97
C PHE A 212 -15.02 -5.25 3.25
N ARG A 213 -14.67 -5.13 1.97
CA ARG A 213 -14.03 -6.20 1.19
C ARG A 213 -13.00 -5.57 0.28
N THR A 214 -11.76 -6.05 0.38
CA THR A 214 -10.66 -5.62 -0.49
C THR A 214 -10.13 -6.83 -1.25
N ASP A 215 -10.15 -6.76 -2.58
CA ASP A 215 -9.63 -7.79 -3.48
C ASP A 215 -8.45 -7.23 -4.28
N ALA A 216 -7.27 -7.83 -4.14
CA ALA A 216 -6.10 -7.55 -4.97
C ALA A 216 -6.02 -8.59 -6.09
N ILE A 217 -6.16 -8.16 -7.34
CA ILE A 217 -6.22 -9.04 -8.52
C ILE A 217 -4.97 -8.85 -9.36
N GLY A 218 -4.06 -9.82 -9.28
CA GLY A 218 -2.80 -9.78 -10.04
C GLY A 218 -1.97 -8.54 -9.74
N LEU A 219 -2.02 -8.02 -8.51
CA LEU A 219 -1.13 -6.98 -8.00
C LEU A 219 0.12 -7.64 -7.44
N TYR A 220 1.27 -7.32 -8.01
CA TYR A 220 2.56 -7.88 -7.60
C TYR A 220 3.53 -6.82 -7.06
N LYS A 221 3.10 -5.55 -7.00
CA LYS A 221 3.89 -4.39 -6.56
C LYS A 221 3.09 -3.53 -5.58
N LEU A 222 3.78 -2.79 -4.73
CA LEU A 222 3.17 -1.85 -3.77
C LEU A 222 2.73 -0.56 -4.48
N ILE A 223 1.66 0.07 -3.99
CA ILE A 223 1.13 1.33 -4.56
C ILE A 223 1.42 2.47 -3.58
N TYR A 224 2.28 3.41 -3.96
CA TYR A 224 2.54 4.64 -3.21
C TYR A 224 1.94 5.85 -3.94
N LEU A 225 1.32 6.76 -3.20
CA LEU A 225 0.62 7.91 -3.77
C LEU A 225 1.49 9.18 -3.85
N ASN A 226 2.53 9.27 -3.03
CA ASN A 226 3.42 10.43 -2.94
C ASN A 226 4.88 10.05 -3.13
N ASP A 227 5.67 11.04 -3.55
CA ASP A 227 7.13 10.98 -3.52
C ASP A 227 7.59 11.27 -2.08
N SER A 228 7.86 10.22 -1.32
CA SER A 228 8.46 10.29 0.01
C SER A 228 9.88 10.83 -0.05
N SER A 229 10.25 11.68 0.90
CA SER A 229 11.65 12.05 1.15
C SER A 229 12.49 10.89 1.68
N ARG A 230 11.89 9.72 1.93
CA ARG A 230 12.57 8.46 2.24
C ARG A 230 13.00 7.67 0.99
N PHE A 231 12.71 8.19 -0.22
CA PHE A 231 13.10 7.54 -1.47
C PHE A 231 14.44 8.05 -2.00
N GLU A 232 15.49 7.23 -1.87
CA GLU A 232 16.69 7.31 -2.72
C GLU A 232 16.81 6.18 -3.76
N PHE A 233 16.04 5.07 -3.74
CA PHE A 233 16.07 4.05 -4.83
C PHE A 233 14.71 3.37 -5.11
N ARG A 234 14.43 3.12 -6.40
CA ARG A 234 13.10 2.92 -7.05
C ARG A 234 12.68 1.47 -7.38
N ASP A 235 13.34 0.42 -6.87
CA ASP A 235 13.11 -0.94 -7.39
C ASP A 235 11.86 -1.69 -6.84
N ASP A 236 11.07 -1.10 -5.92
CA ASP A 236 9.75 -1.62 -5.49
C ASP A 236 8.55 -0.83 -6.08
N CYS A 237 8.80 0.06 -7.05
CA CYS A 237 7.82 0.94 -7.68
C CYS A 237 7.98 0.92 -9.22
N TYR A 238 7.02 1.48 -9.98
CA TYR A 238 7.21 1.68 -11.43
C TYR A 238 8.33 2.71 -11.69
N ASP A 239 9.12 2.51 -12.75
CA ASP A 239 10.60 2.68 -12.81
C ASP A 239 11.18 4.13 -12.88
N PHE A 240 12.38 4.35 -12.32
CA PHE A 240 13.56 4.94 -13.02
C PHE A 240 14.89 4.55 -12.30
N LYS A 241 15.62 3.61 -12.90
CA LYS A 241 17.10 3.41 -12.99
C LYS A 241 17.94 3.04 -11.74
N ASN A 242 18.24 1.73 -11.70
CA ASN A 242 19.55 1.05 -11.66
C ASN A 242 20.28 0.73 -10.31
N ASN A 243 20.02 -0.49 -9.84
CA ASN A 243 21.04 -1.56 -9.73
C ASN A 243 21.99 -1.54 -8.50
N ARG A 244 21.47 -1.48 -7.27
CA ARG A 244 22.26 -1.76 -6.06
C ARG A 244 21.57 -2.80 -5.16
N LYS A 245 22.36 -3.75 -4.65
CA LYS A 245 21.90 -4.86 -3.79
C LYS A 245 21.97 -4.45 -2.32
N GLY A 246 21.14 -5.00 -1.45
CA GLY A 246 21.32 -4.91 0.01
C GLY A 246 22.06 -6.14 0.54
N ILE A 247 22.71 -6.07 1.70
CA ILE A 247 23.25 -7.25 2.39
C ILE A 247 22.62 -7.39 3.78
N CYS A 248 22.10 -8.57 4.09
CA CYS A 248 21.49 -8.87 5.37
C CYS A 248 22.24 -10.02 6.05
N ILE A 249 22.79 -9.75 7.23
CA ILE A 249 23.47 -10.73 8.08
C ILE A 249 22.47 -11.15 9.15
N VAL A 250 22.07 -12.42 9.16
CA VAL A 250 21.15 -12.95 10.18
C VAL A 250 21.93 -13.91 11.06
N ILE A 251 22.11 -13.55 12.33
CA ILE A 251 22.83 -14.34 13.34
C ILE A 251 21.80 -14.84 14.35
N ASN A 252 21.64 -16.16 14.43
CA ASN A 252 20.72 -16.77 15.38
C ASN A 252 21.49 -17.62 16.41
N ASN A 253 21.68 -17.05 17.60
CA ASN A 253 22.29 -17.71 18.74
C ASN A 253 21.19 -18.25 19.66
N PHE A 254 20.90 -19.53 19.54
CA PHE A 254 19.80 -20.19 20.25
C PHE A 254 20.22 -21.44 21.04
N SER A 255 21.40 -22.02 20.75
CA SER A 255 21.97 -23.12 21.53
C SER A 255 23.06 -22.59 22.46
N PHE A 256 22.92 -22.89 23.74
CA PHE A 256 23.85 -22.46 24.79
C PHE A 256 24.19 -23.67 25.65
N LYS A 257 25.48 -23.99 25.78
CA LYS A 257 26.01 -25.02 26.72
C LYS A 257 25.11 -26.27 26.87
N ASN A 258 24.87 -27.00 25.77
CA ASN A 258 24.14 -28.28 25.76
C ASN A 258 22.67 -28.27 26.22
N THR A 259 21.96 -27.14 26.14
CA THR A 259 20.50 -27.11 26.33
C THR A 259 19.76 -26.98 25.00
N THR A 260 18.65 -27.72 24.89
CA THR A 260 17.93 -28.11 23.66
C THR A 260 17.39 -26.96 22.80
N GLN A 261 17.25 -27.27 21.51
CA GLN A 261 16.72 -26.45 20.42
C GLN A 261 15.44 -25.69 20.77
N ILE A 262 15.40 -24.41 20.43
CA ILE A 262 14.15 -23.63 20.33
C ILE A 262 13.73 -23.61 18.85
N ASP A 263 12.84 -24.51 18.45
CA ASP A 263 12.30 -24.62 17.09
C ASP A 263 11.63 -23.32 16.58
N SER A 264 11.18 -22.44 17.48
CA SER A 264 10.59 -21.15 17.10
C SER A 264 11.64 -20.16 16.59
N SER A 265 12.83 -20.09 17.21
CA SER A 265 13.87 -19.15 16.76
C SER A 265 14.41 -19.51 15.37
N LEU A 266 14.50 -20.82 15.06
CA LEU A 266 14.86 -21.27 13.71
C LEU A 266 13.79 -20.91 12.68
N ARG A 267 12.50 -20.99 13.04
CA ARG A 267 11.40 -20.51 12.19
C ARG A 267 11.46 -19.00 11.96
N ASP A 268 11.76 -18.22 12.99
CA ASP A 268 11.95 -16.77 12.86
C ASP A 268 13.11 -16.44 11.92
N MET A 269 14.25 -17.13 12.07
CA MET A 269 15.39 -16.96 11.17
C MET A 269 15.05 -17.31 9.72
N ILE A 270 14.35 -18.42 9.47
CA ILE A 270 13.93 -18.81 8.10
C ILE A 270 13.01 -17.73 7.52
N PHE A 271 12.02 -17.28 8.30
CA PHE A 271 11.10 -16.24 7.87
C PHE A 271 11.82 -14.92 7.54
N LEU A 272 12.76 -14.49 8.40
CA LEU A 272 13.59 -13.31 8.15
C LEU A 272 14.45 -13.49 6.89
N CYS A 273 15.05 -14.67 6.70
CA CYS A 273 15.86 -14.94 5.51
C CYS A 273 15.04 -14.88 4.23
N GLU A 274 13.88 -15.53 4.20
CA GLU A 274 13.00 -15.51 3.01
C GLU A 274 12.43 -14.11 2.76
N THR A 275 12.12 -13.36 3.82
CA THR A 275 11.67 -11.97 3.71
C THR A 275 12.76 -11.08 3.12
N PHE A 276 14.01 -11.18 3.57
CA PHE A 276 15.09 -10.35 3.03
C PHE A 276 15.51 -10.78 1.63
N LYS A 277 15.45 -12.08 1.31
CA LYS A 277 15.65 -12.55 -0.06
C LYS A 277 14.56 -12.06 -1.01
N SER A 278 13.29 -12.00 -0.57
CA SER A 278 12.17 -11.56 -1.42
C SER A 278 12.27 -10.08 -1.79
N ILE A 279 12.94 -9.26 -0.96
CA ILE A 279 13.29 -7.86 -1.25
C ILE A 279 14.71 -7.70 -1.81
N SER A 280 15.26 -8.74 -2.46
CA SER A 280 16.53 -8.71 -3.20
C SER A 280 17.81 -8.46 -2.38
N TYR A 281 17.81 -8.72 -1.07
CA TYR A 281 19.04 -8.72 -0.28
C TYR A 281 19.86 -9.99 -0.51
N THR A 282 21.18 -9.85 -0.48
CA THR A 282 22.09 -10.97 -0.26
C THR A 282 22.04 -11.34 1.22
N VAL A 283 21.40 -12.46 1.54
CA VAL A 283 21.22 -12.91 2.93
C VAL A 283 22.31 -13.89 3.33
N ILE A 284 22.98 -13.62 4.46
CA ILE A 284 23.99 -14.48 5.07
C ILE A 284 23.47 -14.99 6.42
N PRO A 285 22.82 -16.16 6.45
CA PRO A 285 22.40 -16.77 7.70
C PRO A 285 23.58 -17.43 8.42
N LYS A 286 23.66 -17.24 9.73
CA LYS A 286 24.60 -17.88 10.64
C LYS A 286 23.89 -18.27 11.92
N ILE A 287 24.27 -19.42 12.46
CA ILE A 287 23.72 -19.96 13.70
C ILE A 287 24.84 -20.14 14.72
N ASN A 288 24.52 -19.90 15.98
CA ASN A 288 25.37 -20.18 17.14
C ASN A 288 26.82 -19.74 16.93
N LEU A 289 27.05 -18.44 16.73
CA LEU A 289 28.39 -17.85 16.66
C LEU A 289 28.84 -17.35 18.03
N ASN A 290 30.12 -17.56 18.35
CA ASN A 290 30.79 -16.85 19.44
C ASN A 290 31.18 -15.43 19.02
N LYS A 291 31.57 -14.61 20.00
CA LYS A 291 32.03 -13.22 19.79
C LYS A 291 33.09 -13.08 18.69
N GLU A 292 34.14 -13.89 18.73
CA GLU A 292 35.24 -13.83 17.75
C GLU A 292 34.75 -14.15 16.34
N GLU A 293 33.84 -15.11 16.20
CA GLU A 293 33.22 -15.50 14.93
C GLU A 293 32.31 -14.41 14.36
N ILE A 294 31.53 -13.72 15.20
CA ILE A 294 30.71 -12.57 14.79
C ILE A 294 31.62 -11.48 14.19
N PHE A 295 32.70 -11.13 14.87
CA PHE A 295 33.60 -10.08 14.38
C PHE A 295 34.38 -10.51 13.14
N ARG A 296 34.81 -11.76 13.04
CA ARG A 296 35.40 -12.30 11.80
C ARG A 296 34.42 -12.26 10.63
N LEU A 297 33.14 -12.57 10.86
CA LEU A 297 32.10 -12.46 9.84
C LEU A 297 31.97 -11.02 9.33
N PHE A 298 31.92 -10.05 10.23
CA PHE A 298 31.85 -8.63 9.87
C PHE A 298 33.06 -8.18 9.05
N GLU A 299 34.27 -8.55 9.46
CA GLU A 299 35.49 -8.22 8.72
C GLU A 299 35.53 -8.89 7.34
N ASN A 300 35.10 -10.15 7.22
CA ASN A 300 35.04 -10.83 5.93
C ASN A 300 34.04 -10.17 4.97
N ILE A 301 32.95 -9.59 5.50
CA ILE A 301 31.96 -8.88 4.69
C ILE A 301 32.50 -7.54 4.21
N LYS A 302 33.21 -6.78 5.07
CA LYS A 302 33.88 -5.52 4.69
C LYS A 302 34.91 -5.70 3.57
N ARG A 303 35.49 -6.90 3.45
CA ARG A 303 36.52 -7.22 2.43
C ARG A 303 35.97 -7.71 1.10
N ARG A 304 34.64 -7.85 0.95
CA ARG A 304 34.04 -8.27 -0.33
C ARG A 304 34.21 -7.17 -1.37
N GLU A 305 34.52 -7.54 -2.61
CA GLU A 305 34.67 -6.59 -3.71
C GLU A 305 33.37 -5.81 -3.97
N GLU A 306 32.22 -6.47 -3.76
CA GLU A 306 30.90 -5.84 -3.89
C GLU A 306 30.45 -5.06 -2.65
N PHE A 307 31.26 -4.96 -1.58
CA PHE A 307 30.83 -4.38 -0.30
C PHE A 307 30.38 -2.92 -0.44
N GLU A 308 31.18 -2.09 -1.12
CA GLU A 308 30.85 -0.68 -1.38
C GLU A 308 29.68 -0.49 -2.36
N ASN A 309 29.25 -1.55 -3.06
CA ASN A 309 28.09 -1.52 -3.95
C ASN A 309 26.78 -1.75 -3.19
N PHE A 310 26.83 -2.15 -1.91
CA PHE A 310 25.62 -2.33 -1.11
C PHE A 310 25.05 -0.97 -0.68
N TYR A 311 23.74 -0.79 -0.83
CA TYR A 311 23.06 0.44 -0.39
C TYR A 311 22.64 0.38 1.10
N CYS A 312 22.66 -0.80 1.72
CA CYS A 312 22.33 -0.98 3.13
C CYS A 312 22.99 -2.25 3.66
N VAL A 313 23.57 -2.15 4.86
CA VAL A 313 24.00 -3.31 5.66
C VAL A 313 23.00 -3.50 6.79
N THR A 314 22.28 -4.61 6.77
CA THR A 314 21.35 -4.99 7.84
C THR A 314 21.97 -6.12 8.65
N VAL A 315 22.04 -5.96 9.98
CA VAL A 315 22.46 -7.01 10.91
C VAL A 315 21.30 -7.35 11.82
N MET A 316 20.86 -8.60 11.77
CA MET A 316 19.81 -9.15 12.61
C MET A 316 20.42 -10.15 13.56
N ILE A 317 20.27 -9.91 14.87
CA ILE A 317 20.78 -10.81 15.91
C ILE A 317 19.60 -11.32 16.72
N LEU A 318 19.32 -12.61 16.61
CA LEU A 318 18.41 -13.35 17.48
C LEU A 318 19.27 -14.01 18.57
N CYS A 319 19.09 -13.64 19.82
CA CYS A 319 19.95 -14.11 20.91
C CYS A 319 19.23 -14.17 22.26
N SER A 320 19.93 -14.62 23.30
CA SER A 320 19.48 -14.44 24.69
C SER A 320 20.15 -13.20 25.29
N ALA A 321 19.51 -12.57 26.27
CA ALA A 321 20.11 -11.54 27.11
C ALA A 321 19.99 -11.89 28.60
N ASN A 322 20.93 -11.40 29.40
CA ASN A 322 20.92 -11.58 30.85
C ASN A 322 20.27 -10.36 31.51
N LYS A 323 19.26 -10.60 32.34
CA LYS A 323 18.54 -9.56 33.09
C LYS A 323 19.45 -8.67 33.95
N ASN A 324 20.57 -9.22 34.42
CA ASN A 324 21.51 -8.51 35.30
C ASN A 324 22.58 -7.70 34.54
N GLN A 325 22.64 -7.82 33.21
CA GLN A 325 23.59 -7.08 32.35
C GLN A 325 22.81 -6.35 31.25
N MET A 326 22.23 -5.20 31.61
CA MET A 326 21.59 -4.31 30.64
C MET A 326 22.55 -3.98 29.50
N ASN A 327 21.99 -3.89 28.30
CA ASN A 327 22.69 -3.54 27.06
C ASN A 327 23.75 -4.56 26.58
N CYS A 328 23.67 -5.81 27.02
CA CYS A 328 24.52 -6.89 26.53
C CYS A 328 23.67 -8.01 25.90
N ILE A 329 24.20 -8.62 24.83
CA ILE A 329 23.68 -9.87 24.28
C ILE A 329 24.57 -11.04 24.70
N LEU A 330 24.04 -12.25 24.76
CA LEU A 330 24.82 -13.46 24.99
C LEU A 330 25.21 -14.11 23.66
N ASP A 331 26.47 -14.47 23.54
CA ASP A 331 26.96 -15.32 22.45
C ASP A 331 26.68 -16.82 22.71
N ASN A 332 27.06 -17.70 21.79
CA ASN A 332 26.82 -19.15 21.95
C ASN A 332 27.51 -19.79 23.18
N ASN A 333 28.58 -19.17 23.71
CA ASN A 333 29.32 -19.60 24.88
C ASN A 333 28.72 -19.05 26.17
N GLY A 334 27.73 -18.15 26.06
CA GLY A 334 27.16 -17.41 27.17
C GLY A 334 28.04 -16.24 27.64
N GLU A 335 28.99 -15.79 26.81
CA GLU A 335 29.73 -14.55 27.06
C GLU A 335 28.84 -13.34 26.75
N ALA A 336 28.87 -12.34 27.61
CA ALA A 336 28.15 -11.09 27.42
C ALA A 336 28.94 -10.17 26.47
N ILE A 337 28.31 -9.79 25.36
CA ILE A 337 28.82 -8.83 24.38
C ILE A 337 28.02 -7.52 24.53
N PRO A 338 28.66 -6.40 24.89
CA PRO A 338 27.99 -5.11 24.91
C PRO A 338 27.51 -4.71 23.51
N MET A 339 26.27 -4.22 23.40
CA MET A 339 25.69 -3.82 22.11
C MET A 339 26.51 -2.72 21.42
N GLU A 340 27.13 -1.81 22.18
CA GLU A 340 28.00 -0.76 21.66
C GLU A 340 29.17 -1.33 20.85
N VAL A 341 29.77 -2.43 21.31
CA VAL A 341 30.87 -3.10 20.61
C VAL A 341 30.38 -3.70 19.29
N ILE A 342 29.16 -4.22 19.26
CA ILE A 342 28.55 -4.74 18.03
C ILE A 342 28.30 -3.60 17.03
N ILE A 343 27.76 -2.48 17.50
CA ILE A 343 27.49 -1.28 16.68
C ILE A 343 28.80 -0.68 16.13
N GLU A 344 29.86 -0.70 16.92
CA GLU A 344 31.19 -0.23 16.52
C GLU A 344 31.79 -1.12 15.42
N LYS A 345 31.74 -2.45 15.60
CA LYS A 345 32.37 -3.42 14.70
C LYS A 345 31.54 -3.77 13.46
N CYS A 346 30.24 -3.49 13.48
CA CYS A 346 29.31 -3.74 12.38
C CYS A 346 29.85 -3.22 11.04
N PRO A 347 29.68 -3.93 9.92
CA PRO A 347 30.05 -3.43 8.60
C PRO A 347 29.24 -2.16 8.28
N LYS A 348 29.96 -1.09 7.93
CA LYS A 348 29.39 0.20 7.56
C LYS A 348 29.88 0.54 6.16
N VAL A 349 28.95 0.86 5.28
CA VAL A 349 29.24 1.44 3.96
C VAL A 349 29.22 2.97 4.13
N GLN A 350 30.18 3.66 3.53
CA GLN A 350 30.32 5.10 3.73
C GLN A 350 29.10 5.85 3.20
N SER A 351 28.55 6.76 4.02
CA SER A 351 27.36 7.56 3.68
C SER A 351 26.08 6.76 3.39
N GLN A 352 26.02 5.49 3.84
CA GLN A 352 24.85 4.63 3.70
C GLN A 352 24.40 4.11 5.08
N PRO A 353 23.11 3.82 5.28
CA PRO A 353 22.61 3.37 6.58
C PRO A 353 23.08 1.94 6.93
N SER A 354 23.38 1.73 8.21
CA SER A 354 23.51 0.40 8.82
C SER A 354 22.36 0.19 9.79
N LEU A 355 21.54 -0.83 9.54
CA LEU A 355 20.41 -1.18 10.38
C LEU A 355 20.79 -2.36 11.27
N ILE A 356 20.62 -2.22 12.59
CA ILE A 356 20.90 -3.29 13.54
C ILE A 356 19.62 -3.60 14.31
N PHE A 357 19.14 -4.82 14.13
CA PHE A 357 17.99 -5.36 14.85
C PHE A 357 18.49 -6.42 15.82
N ILE A 358 18.18 -6.25 17.11
CA ILE A 358 18.51 -7.21 18.15
C ILE A 358 17.21 -7.67 18.78
N GLN A 359 16.86 -8.93 18.57
CA GLN A 359 15.78 -9.60 19.28
C GLN A 359 16.41 -10.48 20.33
N ALA A 360 16.31 -10.05 21.59
CA ALA A 360 16.82 -10.78 22.72
C ALA A 360 15.69 -11.40 23.54
N MET A 361 15.82 -12.69 23.86
CA MET A 361 14.97 -13.34 24.85
C MET A 361 15.62 -13.24 26.24
N GLU A 362 14.90 -12.71 27.22
CA GLU A 362 15.38 -12.68 28.60
C GLU A 362 15.41 -14.09 29.18
N ARG A 363 16.57 -14.49 29.73
CA ARG A 363 16.67 -15.68 30.56
C ARG A 363 16.51 -15.28 32.02
N VAL A 364 15.50 -15.86 32.67
CA VAL A 364 15.42 -15.89 34.14
C VAL A 364 16.32 -17.02 34.58
N ASN A 365 17.33 -16.72 35.42
CA ASN A 365 18.27 -17.70 35.96
C ASN A 365 17.57 -18.90 36.59
#